data_AF-A0A7J5TTH1-F1
#
_entry.id   AF-A0A7J5TTH1-F1
#
_cell.length_a   1.000
_cell.length_b   1.000
_cell.length_c   1.000
_cell.angle_alpha   90.00
_cell.angle_beta   90.00
_cell.angle_gamma   90.00
#
_symmetry.space_group_name_H-M   'P 1'
#
loop_
_entity.id
_entity.type
_entity.pdbx_description
1 polymer ?
#
loop_
_entity_poly.entity_id
_entity_poly.type
_entity_poly.pdbx_seq_one_letter_code
_entity_poly.pdbx_strand_id
1 'polypeptide(L)'
;MGTYAELLEDSRWKEKRLEILRRDAFKCLHCSNQKVVSNFLISPTAVGKVSRLTGSSLNFVVYDNQLKTHHRIKADSSLSYQTFMETLGNHKDATPVLLFKPRQMYCELTGLFFTNTKVHFSDFVGLDLVAQSQSRLNDIVNFLDTCSVEDFREFDWLFLKGLHVHHRYYQKKRLPWEYMNDALMTLCWSCHEELHKNEKVPYLDEEGKEIDNLTPCPKCYGAGRFPEFRHVQNGICFDCKGAKYIEFV
;
A
#
# COMPACT_ATOMS: atom_id res chain seq x y z
N MET A 1 0.56 -14.89 -28.38
CA MET A 1 0.07 -14.55 -27.03
C MET A 1 1.06 -13.57 -26.42
N GLY A 2 0.58 -12.59 -25.67
CA GLY A 2 1.46 -11.66 -24.95
C GLY A 2 2.26 -12.38 -23.87
N THR A 3 3.33 -11.74 -23.39
CA THR A 3 4.12 -12.22 -22.25
C THR A 3 3.26 -12.28 -20.99
N TYR A 4 3.64 -13.09 -20.00
CA TYR A 4 2.92 -13.14 -18.72
C TYR A 4 2.82 -11.74 -18.06
N ALA A 5 3.84 -10.90 -18.23
CA ALA A 5 3.84 -9.53 -17.73
C ALA A 5 2.74 -8.65 -18.36
N GLU A 6 2.42 -8.85 -19.64
CA GLU A 6 1.35 -8.12 -20.34
C GLU A 6 -0.04 -8.53 -19.82
N LEU A 7 -0.22 -9.81 -19.42
CA LEU A 7 -1.45 -10.26 -18.79
C LEU A 7 -1.72 -9.53 -17.47
N LEU A 8 -0.68 -9.09 -16.76
CA LEU A 8 -0.82 -8.32 -15.52
C LEU A 8 -1.23 -6.85 -15.76
N GLU A 9 -1.23 -6.38 -17.01
CA GLU A 9 -1.74 -5.05 -17.36
C GLU A 9 -3.21 -5.10 -17.83
N ASP A 10 -3.77 -6.29 -18.04
CA ASP A 10 -5.17 -6.51 -18.41
C ASP A 10 -6.13 -6.01 -17.31
N SER A 11 -7.28 -5.45 -17.70
CA SER A 11 -8.28 -4.95 -16.77
C SER A 11 -8.82 -6.04 -15.86
N ARG A 12 -8.95 -7.28 -16.35
CA ARG A 12 -9.41 -8.43 -15.57
C ARG A 12 -8.46 -8.76 -14.44
N TRP A 13 -7.15 -8.70 -14.68
CA TRP A 13 -6.17 -8.85 -13.60
C TRP A 13 -6.21 -7.66 -12.64
N LYS A 14 -6.34 -6.43 -13.14
CA LYS A 14 -6.44 -5.24 -12.28
C LYS A 14 -7.63 -5.31 -11.32
N GLU A 15 -8.78 -5.79 -11.81
CA GLU A 15 -9.98 -6.05 -11.02
C GLU A 15 -9.75 -7.18 -10.01
N LYS A 16 -9.28 -8.35 -10.46
CA LYS A 16 -8.96 -9.48 -9.58
C LYS A 16 -7.97 -9.09 -8.49
N ARG A 17 -6.92 -8.35 -8.85
CA ARG A 17 -5.91 -7.84 -7.91
C ARG A 17 -6.55 -6.97 -6.85
N LEU A 18 -7.44 -6.05 -7.24
CA LEU A 18 -8.13 -5.17 -6.30
C LEU A 18 -9.08 -5.96 -5.38
N GLU A 19 -9.77 -6.98 -5.91
CA GLU A 19 -10.59 -7.90 -5.12
C GLU A 19 -9.76 -8.60 -4.02
N ILE A 20 -8.60 -9.17 -4.38
CA ILE A 20 -7.71 -9.83 -3.41
C ILE A 20 -7.17 -8.84 -2.37
N LEU A 21 -6.76 -7.63 -2.79
CA LEU A 21 -6.31 -6.60 -1.86
C LEU A 21 -7.42 -6.19 -0.88
N ARG A 22 -8.67 -6.06 -1.34
CA ARG A 22 -9.81 -5.75 -0.47
C ARG A 22 -10.11 -6.89 0.49
N ARG A 23 -10.09 -8.14 0.01
CA ARG A 23 -10.28 -9.33 0.86
C ARG A 23 -9.26 -9.37 1.99
N ASP A 24 -8.01 -9.03 1.68
CA ASP A 24 -6.90 -8.99 2.65
C ASP A 24 -6.81 -7.65 3.38
N ALA A 25 -7.85 -6.81 3.33
CA ALA A 25 -7.95 -5.50 3.99
C ALA A 25 -6.73 -4.59 3.74
N PHE A 26 -6.17 -4.62 2.53
CA PHE A 26 -4.93 -3.93 2.15
C PHE A 26 -3.78 -4.17 3.13
N LYS A 27 -3.69 -5.38 3.69
CA LYS A 27 -2.61 -5.82 4.58
C LYS A 27 -1.79 -6.94 3.93
N CYS A 28 -0.49 -6.89 4.16
CA CYS A 28 0.37 -8.05 3.97
C CYS A 28 -0.07 -9.16 4.94
N LEU A 29 -0.38 -10.36 4.44
CA LEU A 29 -0.81 -11.49 5.27
C LEU A 29 0.30 -12.06 6.17
N HIS A 30 1.56 -11.67 5.98
CA HIS A 30 2.68 -12.15 6.79
C HIS A 30 3.09 -11.17 7.90
N CYS A 31 3.05 -9.86 7.63
CA CYS A 31 3.56 -8.85 8.56
C CYS A 31 2.56 -7.75 8.88
N SER A 32 1.34 -7.81 8.35
CA SER A 32 0.28 -6.83 8.63
C SER A 32 0.72 -5.39 8.41
N ASN A 33 1.52 -5.19 7.36
CA ASN A 33 2.14 -3.92 6.95
C ASN A 33 3.24 -3.37 7.87
N GLN A 34 3.61 -4.05 8.96
CA GLN A 34 4.65 -3.59 9.89
C GLN A 34 5.99 -3.32 9.19
N LYS A 35 6.46 -4.23 8.33
CA LYS A 35 7.69 -4.06 7.55
C LYS A 35 7.61 -2.92 6.52
N VAL A 36 6.40 -2.53 6.11
CA VAL A 36 6.22 -1.37 5.22
C VAL A 36 6.29 -0.11 6.05
N VAL A 37 5.48 0.00 7.11
CA VAL A 37 5.38 1.22 7.91
C VAL A 37 6.73 1.68 8.48
N SER A 38 7.60 0.74 8.87
CA SER A 38 8.95 1.05 9.37
C SER A 38 9.83 1.82 8.37
N ASN A 39 9.47 1.88 7.09
CA ASN A 39 10.22 2.53 6.01
C ASN A 39 9.63 3.88 5.56
N PHE A 40 8.56 4.35 6.20
CA PHE A 40 7.83 5.56 5.82
C PHE A 40 7.52 6.42 7.05
N LEU A 41 7.17 7.68 6.81
CA LEU A 41 6.64 8.55 7.85
C LEU A 41 5.14 8.31 7.98
N ILE A 42 4.65 8.36 9.22
CA ILE A 42 3.22 8.42 9.52
C ILE A 42 2.87 9.80 10.08
N SER A 43 1.64 10.25 9.82
CA SER A 43 1.11 11.47 10.42
C SER A 43 -0.42 11.47 10.38
N PRO A 44 -1.11 11.78 11.50
CA PRO A 44 -2.50 12.19 11.45
C PRO A 44 -2.69 13.30 10.44
N THR A 45 -3.84 13.32 9.78
CA THR A 45 -4.09 14.31 8.72
C THR A 45 -5.20 15.29 9.04
N ALA A 46 -4.96 16.54 8.67
CA ALA A 46 -6.03 17.50 8.42
C ALA A 46 -6.36 17.52 6.92
N VAL A 47 -7.64 17.64 6.60
CA VAL A 47 -8.15 17.44 5.25
C VAL A 47 -8.64 18.77 4.67
N GLY A 48 -8.24 19.08 3.44
CA GLY A 48 -8.62 20.31 2.74
C GLY A 48 -9.13 20.05 1.33
N LYS A 49 -10.13 20.83 0.89
CA LYS A 49 -10.65 20.86 -0.48
C LYS A 49 -9.88 21.88 -1.32
N VAL A 50 -9.47 21.51 -2.54
CA VAL A 50 -8.58 22.36 -3.37
C VAL A 50 -9.30 23.12 -4.48
N SER A 51 -10.34 22.54 -5.08
CA SER A 51 -11.02 23.14 -6.24
C SER A 51 -12.45 23.58 -5.90
N ARG A 52 -12.68 24.90 -5.94
CA ARG A 52 -14.03 25.49 -5.92
C ARG A 52 -14.75 25.39 -7.27
N LEU A 53 -14.01 25.20 -8.38
CA LEU A 53 -14.54 25.19 -9.75
C LEU A 53 -14.92 23.79 -10.26
N THR A 54 -14.15 22.76 -9.89
CA THR A 54 -14.35 21.36 -10.34
C THR A 54 -14.76 20.41 -9.23
N GLY A 55 -14.81 20.89 -7.97
CA GLY A 55 -15.45 20.19 -6.86
C GLY A 55 -14.74 18.97 -6.25
N SER A 56 -13.71 18.39 -6.87
CA SER A 56 -13.36 16.99 -6.55
C SER A 56 -11.85 16.68 -6.46
N SER A 57 -11.04 17.52 -5.81
CA SER A 57 -9.64 17.15 -5.47
C SER A 57 -9.36 17.32 -3.98
N LEU A 58 -8.72 16.30 -3.41
CA LEU A 58 -8.45 16.13 -1.99
C LEU A 58 -6.97 16.40 -1.70
N ASN A 59 -6.69 17.29 -0.75
CA ASN A 59 -5.35 17.52 -0.21
C ASN A 59 -5.33 17.15 1.27
N PHE A 60 -4.27 16.48 1.66
CA PHE A 60 -3.92 16.19 3.04
C PHE A 60 -2.85 17.17 3.50
N VAL A 61 -3.00 17.67 4.72
CA VAL A 61 -1.94 18.35 5.45
C VAL A 61 -1.44 17.38 6.50
N VAL A 62 -0.14 17.12 6.50
CA VAL A 62 0.53 16.20 7.43
C VAL A 62 1.73 16.88 8.05
N TYR A 63 2.07 16.48 9.27
CA TYR A 63 3.26 16.94 9.98
C TYR A 63 4.39 15.92 9.85
N ASP A 64 5.57 16.40 9.47
CA ASP A 64 6.81 15.64 9.43
C ASP A 64 7.58 15.89 10.73
N ASN A 65 7.57 14.88 11.61
CA ASN A 65 8.20 14.98 12.91
C ASN A 65 9.74 15.02 12.84
N GLN A 66 10.35 14.55 11.74
CA GLN A 66 11.81 14.56 11.57
C GLN A 66 12.29 15.96 11.15
N LEU A 67 11.61 16.56 10.17
CA LEU A 67 11.95 17.89 9.65
C LEU A 67 11.28 19.04 10.40
N LYS A 68 10.39 18.72 11.34
CA LYS A 68 9.58 19.69 12.11
C LYS A 68 8.82 20.67 11.20
N THR A 69 8.24 20.15 10.12
CA THR A 69 7.53 20.95 9.10
C THR A 69 6.23 20.29 8.64
N HIS A 70 5.42 21.01 7.89
CA HIS A 70 4.17 20.50 7.31
C HIS A 70 4.33 20.24 5.81
N HIS A 71 3.75 19.15 5.34
CA HIS A 71 3.64 18.84 3.91
C HIS A 71 2.19 18.90 3.45
N ARG A 72 2.00 19.36 2.20
CA ARG A 72 0.72 19.21 1.49
C ARG A 72 0.83 18.07 0.51
N ILE A 73 -0.02 17.07 0.68
CA ILE A 73 -0.02 15.85 -0.12
C ILE A 73 -1.33 15.81 -0.91
N LYS A 74 -1.21 15.81 -2.24
CA LYS A 74 -2.35 15.65 -3.13
C LYS A 74 -2.74 14.18 -3.20
N ALA A 75 -4.02 13.87 -2.97
CA ALA A 75 -4.55 12.54 -3.20
C ALA A 75 -4.46 12.18 -4.69
N ASP A 76 -4.32 10.89 -4.99
CA ASP A 76 -4.43 10.41 -6.36
C ASP A 76 -5.87 10.50 -6.86
N SER A 77 -6.04 10.38 -8.17
CA SER A 77 -7.36 10.45 -8.81
C SER A 77 -8.31 9.34 -8.38
N SER A 78 -7.80 8.26 -7.77
CA SER A 78 -8.62 7.18 -7.23
C SER A 78 -9.29 7.52 -5.90
N LEU A 79 -8.83 8.55 -5.18
CA LEU A 79 -9.44 8.98 -3.92
C LEU A 79 -10.03 10.38 -4.04
N SER A 80 -11.34 10.44 -4.28
CA SER A 80 -12.08 11.70 -4.31
C SER A 80 -12.34 12.23 -2.89
N TYR A 81 -12.57 13.55 -2.77
CA TYR A 81 -12.97 14.16 -1.49
C TYR A 81 -14.25 13.52 -0.94
N GLN A 82 -15.24 13.26 -1.80
CA GLN A 82 -16.51 12.66 -1.40
C GLN A 82 -16.30 11.25 -0.84
N THR A 83 -15.59 10.40 -1.58
CA THR A 83 -15.29 9.02 -1.15
C THR A 83 -14.54 9.00 0.18
N PHE A 84 -13.58 9.92 0.37
CA PHE A 84 -12.87 10.04 1.63
C PHE A 84 -13.79 10.46 2.79
N MET A 85 -14.67 11.45 2.58
CA MET A 85 -15.60 11.90 3.62
C MET A 85 -16.65 10.85 3.98
N GLU A 86 -17.14 10.09 3.00
CA GLU A 86 -18.03 8.94 3.23
C GLU A 86 -17.33 7.86 4.06
N THR A 87 -16.08 7.54 3.73
CA THR A 87 -15.25 6.60 4.48
C THR A 87 -15.04 7.09 5.92
N LEU A 88 -14.64 8.35 6.11
CA LEU A 88 -14.48 8.96 7.43
C LEU A 88 -15.77 8.92 8.25
N GLY A 89 -16.94 9.07 7.59
CA GLY A 89 -18.25 8.94 8.22
C GLY A 89 -18.55 7.55 8.78
N ASN A 90 -17.93 6.50 8.22
CA ASN A 90 -18.01 5.11 8.71
C ASN A 90 -17.00 4.83 9.84
N HIS A 91 -16.00 5.70 10.04
CA HIS A 91 -14.98 5.59 11.09
C HIS A 91 -15.00 6.79 12.05
N LYS A 92 -16.18 7.10 12.63
CA LYS A 92 -16.40 8.33 13.44
C LYS A 92 -15.46 8.47 14.64
N ASP A 93 -15.06 7.33 15.20
CA ASP A 93 -14.20 7.24 16.38
C ASP A 93 -12.75 6.91 16.01
N ALA A 94 -12.40 6.97 14.73
CA ALA A 94 -11.03 6.74 14.26
C ALA A 94 -10.33 8.03 13.85
N THR A 95 -9.01 8.00 13.85
CA THR A 95 -8.18 9.06 13.30
C THR A 95 -7.59 8.61 11.97
N PRO A 96 -7.79 9.35 10.87
CA PRO A 96 -7.12 9.07 9.61
C PRO A 96 -5.63 9.40 9.73
N VAL A 97 -4.79 8.43 9.37
CA VAL A 97 -3.33 8.53 9.42
C VAL A 97 -2.77 8.24 8.04
N LEU A 98 -1.94 9.15 7.54
CA LEU A 98 -1.25 9.01 6.27
C LEU A 98 0.10 8.34 6.46
N LEU A 99 0.42 7.41 5.57
CA LEU A 99 1.77 6.87 5.36
C LEU A 99 2.38 7.56 4.13
N PHE A 100 3.51 8.25 4.29
CA PHE A 100 4.11 9.05 3.22
C PHE A 100 5.64 9.04 3.24
N LYS A 101 6.24 9.42 2.11
CA LYS A 101 7.69 9.57 1.96
C LYS A 101 8.03 10.94 1.36
N PRO A 102 8.79 11.79 2.08
CA PRO A 102 9.36 12.99 1.50
C PRO A 102 10.31 12.66 0.34
N ARG A 103 10.17 13.39 -0.76
CA ARG A 103 11.09 13.42 -1.91
C ARG A 103 11.61 14.85 -2.07
N GLN A 104 12.62 15.05 -2.91
CA GLN A 104 13.27 16.36 -3.08
C GLN A 104 12.30 17.52 -3.40
N MET A 105 11.21 17.25 -4.14
CA MET A 105 10.27 18.30 -4.58
C MET A 105 8.80 18.05 -4.18
N TYR A 106 8.48 16.91 -3.57
CA TYR A 106 7.10 16.54 -3.23
C TYR A 106 7.07 15.48 -2.12
N CYS A 107 5.91 15.25 -1.53
CA CYS A 107 5.67 14.11 -0.65
C CYS A 107 4.84 13.04 -1.35
N GLU A 108 5.34 11.82 -1.36
CA GLU A 108 4.67 10.66 -1.96
C GLU A 108 3.68 10.04 -0.96
N LEU A 109 2.39 10.00 -1.30
CA LEU A 109 1.37 9.28 -0.53
C LEU A 109 1.45 7.78 -0.81
N THR A 110 1.76 7.00 0.22
CA THR A 110 1.93 5.55 0.13
C THR A 110 0.74 4.78 0.71
N GLY A 111 0.14 5.26 1.79
CA GLY A 111 -0.99 4.58 2.42
C GLY A 111 -1.85 5.51 3.26
N LEU A 112 -3.05 5.03 3.58
CA LEU A 112 -4.00 5.69 4.48
C LEU A 112 -4.70 4.61 5.29
N PHE A 113 -4.69 4.78 6.60
CA PHE A 113 -5.38 3.90 7.55
C PHE A 113 -6.08 4.70 8.64
N PHE A 114 -6.96 4.03 9.36
CA PHE A 114 -7.77 4.54 10.45
C PHE A 114 -7.37 3.81 11.73
N THR A 115 -7.08 4.58 12.78
CA THR A 115 -6.85 4.03 14.12
C THR A 115 -8.14 3.50 14.73
N ASN A 116 -8.05 2.67 15.78
CA ASN A 116 -9.24 2.15 16.46
C ASN A 116 -9.86 3.14 17.44
N THR A 117 -9.10 4.15 17.84
CA THR A 117 -9.51 5.17 18.79
C THR A 117 -9.21 6.56 18.23
N LYS A 118 -10.00 7.52 18.68
CA LYS A 118 -9.86 8.91 18.27
C LYS A 118 -8.69 9.50 19.04
N VAL A 119 -7.76 10.10 18.32
CA VAL A 119 -6.71 10.91 18.93
C VAL A 119 -7.40 12.18 19.41
N HIS A 120 -7.47 12.32 20.73
CA HIS A 120 -7.99 13.52 21.35
C HIS A 120 -6.93 14.62 21.23
N PHE A 121 -7.07 15.44 20.20
CA PHE A 121 -6.32 16.69 20.12
C PHE A 121 -6.90 17.65 21.16
N SER A 122 -6.04 18.20 22.00
CA SER A 122 -6.37 19.19 23.00
C SER A 122 -7.09 20.38 22.36
N ASP A 123 -8.36 20.57 22.71
CA ASP A 123 -9.12 21.76 22.37
C ASP A 123 -8.61 22.90 23.26
N PHE A 124 -7.71 23.73 22.74
CA PHE A 124 -7.26 24.90 23.47
C PHE A 124 -8.33 26.00 23.41
N VAL A 125 -8.93 26.28 24.57
CA VAL A 125 -9.95 27.31 24.78
C VAL A 125 -9.26 28.65 25.06
N GLY A 126 -8.73 29.31 24.03
CA GLY A 126 -8.10 30.63 24.17
C GLY A 126 -7.74 31.27 22.84
N LEU A 127 -7.55 32.60 22.78
CA LEU A 127 -7.32 33.35 21.53
C LEU A 127 -5.88 33.25 20.97
N ASP A 128 -4.94 32.63 21.69
CA ASP A 128 -3.55 32.50 21.26
C ASP A 128 -3.38 31.38 20.22
N LEU A 129 -3.39 31.78 18.94
CA LEU A 129 -3.22 30.88 17.80
C LEU A 129 -1.87 30.13 17.80
N VAL A 130 -0.82 30.70 18.39
CA VAL A 130 0.51 30.07 18.45
C VAL A 130 0.49 28.96 19.48
N ALA A 131 -0.05 29.23 20.68
CA ALA A 131 -0.22 28.22 21.72
C ALA A 131 -1.14 27.06 21.26
N GLN A 132 -2.25 27.38 20.56
CA GLN A 132 -3.12 26.37 19.94
C GLN A 132 -2.36 25.46 18.96
N SER A 133 -1.57 26.06 18.07
CA SER A 133 -0.80 25.34 17.06
C SER A 133 0.25 24.43 17.70
N GLN A 134 0.92 24.92 18.75
CA GLN A 134 1.93 24.16 19.49
C GLN A 134 1.31 22.98 20.27
N SER A 135 0.14 23.17 20.89
CA SER A 135 -0.57 22.10 21.61
C SER A 135 -0.97 20.97 20.68
N ARG A 136 -1.58 21.29 19.53
CA ARG A 136 -1.92 20.30 18.49
C ARG A 136 -0.69 19.56 17.98
N LEU A 137 0.44 20.26 17.84
CA LEU A 137 1.70 19.63 17.44
C LEU A 137 2.15 18.58 18.45
N ASN A 138 2.09 18.91 19.74
CA ASN A 138 2.48 18.00 20.81
C ASN A 138 1.59 16.74 20.82
N ASP A 139 0.28 16.88 20.62
CA ASP A 139 -0.64 15.75 20.52
C ASP A 139 -0.33 14.85 19.33
N ILE A 140 0.01 15.44 18.18
CA ILE A 140 0.47 14.69 17.00
C ILE A 140 1.75 13.92 17.31
N VAL A 141 2.74 14.56 17.94
CA VAL A 141 4.02 13.90 18.30
C VAL A 141 3.78 12.74 19.26
N ASN A 142 2.99 12.96 20.32
CA ASN A 142 2.64 11.92 21.29
C ASN A 142 1.92 10.73 20.63
N PHE A 143 1.00 11.01 19.70
CA PHE A 143 0.35 9.96 18.90
C PHE A 143 1.37 9.18 18.07
N LEU A 144 2.32 9.85 17.41
CA LEU A 144 3.32 9.18 16.58
C LEU A 144 4.23 8.27 17.39
N ASP A 145 4.63 8.72 18.58
CA ASP A 145 5.47 7.94 19.47
C ASP A 145 4.73 6.70 19.99
N THR A 146 3.44 6.82 20.33
CA THR A 146 2.61 5.68 20.80
C THR A 146 2.22 4.71 19.69
N CYS A 147 1.81 5.22 18.53
CA CYS A 147 1.44 4.43 17.35
C CYS A 147 2.60 3.56 16.85
N SER A 148 3.85 3.97 17.07
CA SER A 148 5.03 3.15 16.75
C SER A 148 5.11 1.83 17.53
N VAL A 149 4.37 1.72 18.64
CA VAL A 149 4.30 0.55 19.53
C VAL A 149 3.01 -0.26 19.31
N GLU A 150 2.03 0.29 18.58
CA GLU A 150 0.76 -0.37 18.30
C GLU A 150 0.88 -1.44 17.20
N ASP A 151 0.02 -2.47 17.26
CA ASP A 151 -0.02 -3.51 16.23
C ASP A 151 -0.86 -3.05 15.04
N PHE A 152 -0.21 -2.78 13.91
CA PHE A 152 -0.84 -2.42 12.64
C PHE A 152 -1.87 -3.46 12.13
N ARG A 153 -1.92 -4.66 12.73
CA ARG A 153 -2.99 -5.64 12.55
C ARG A 153 -4.37 -5.07 12.86
N GLU A 154 -4.46 -4.19 13.83
CA GLU A 154 -5.74 -3.75 14.38
C GLU A 154 -6.36 -2.58 13.58
N PHE A 155 -5.55 -1.83 12.83
CA PHE A 155 -6.02 -0.67 12.07
C PHE A 155 -6.78 -1.03 10.80
N ASP A 156 -7.71 -0.17 10.40
CA ASP A 156 -8.43 -0.32 9.15
C ASP A 156 -7.72 0.44 8.01
N TRP A 157 -7.31 -0.26 6.96
CA TRP A 157 -6.55 0.33 5.87
C TRP A 157 -7.46 0.65 4.69
N LEU A 158 -7.53 1.93 4.33
CA LEU A 158 -8.25 2.33 3.11
C LEU A 158 -7.48 1.89 1.87
N PHE A 159 -6.16 2.06 1.88
CA PHE A 159 -5.26 1.51 0.88
C PHE A 159 -3.81 1.50 1.37
N LEU A 160 -3.01 0.63 0.75
CA LEU A 160 -1.56 0.66 0.82
C LEU A 160 -0.95 0.37 -0.55
N LYS A 161 -0.10 1.28 -1.04
CA LYS A 161 0.64 1.13 -2.30
C LYS A 161 1.83 0.20 -2.11
N GLY A 162 2.19 -0.52 -3.17
CA GLY A 162 3.33 -1.44 -3.16
C GLY A 162 3.02 -2.82 -2.56
N LEU A 163 1.75 -3.17 -2.36
CA LEU A 163 1.35 -4.55 -2.10
C LEU A 163 1.32 -5.40 -3.37
N HIS A 164 1.65 -6.67 -3.24
CA HIS A 164 1.75 -7.66 -4.31
C HIS A 164 0.73 -8.76 -4.08
N VAL A 165 0.10 -9.23 -5.16
CA VAL A 165 -0.70 -10.47 -5.13
C VAL A 165 0.19 -11.60 -5.61
N HIS A 166 0.52 -12.49 -4.68
CA HIS A 166 1.32 -13.69 -4.88
C HIS A 166 0.40 -14.86 -5.23
N HIS A 167 0.81 -15.67 -6.21
CA HIS A 167 0.15 -16.93 -6.55
C HIS A 167 0.78 -18.05 -5.74
N ARG A 168 -0.01 -18.79 -4.96
CA ARG A 168 0.45 -19.94 -4.17
C ARG A 168 0.84 -21.13 -5.04
N TYR A 169 0.34 -21.20 -6.27
CA TYR A 169 0.71 -22.16 -7.30
C TYR A 169 0.42 -21.56 -8.69
N TYR A 170 1.04 -22.13 -9.71
CA TYR A 170 0.73 -21.85 -11.11
C TYR A 170 0.18 -23.12 -11.77
N GLN A 171 -0.81 -22.96 -12.64
CA GLN A 171 -1.44 -24.05 -13.39
C GLN A 171 -1.34 -23.79 -14.89
N LYS A 172 -1.00 -24.82 -15.67
CA LYS A 172 -0.92 -24.72 -17.14
C LYS A 172 -2.20 -24.15 -17.74
N LYS A 173 -2.02 -23.29 -18.76
CA LYS A 173 -3.09 -22.62 -19.52
C LYS A 173 -4.07 -21.78 -18.70
N ARG A 174 -3.79 -21.51 -17.43
CA ARG A 174 -4.63 -20.70 -16.56
C ARG A 174 -4.15 -19.26 -16.51
N LEU A 175 -5.03 -18.32 -16.83
CA LEU A 175 -4.74 -16.90 -16.83
C LEU A 175 -4.77 -16.35 -15.40
N PRO A 176 -4.05 -15.24 -15.09
CA PRO A 176 -3.92 -14.73 -13.73
C PRO A 176 -5.25 -14.47 -13.00
N TRP A 177 -6.28 -14.04 -13.74
CA TRP A 177 -7.62 -13.75 -13.17
C TRP A 177 -8.52 -14.98 -13.00
N GLU A 178 -8.14 -16.13 -13.56
CA GLU A 178 -8.95 -17.37 -13.50
C GLU A 178 -8.72 -18.17 -12.22
N TYR A 179 -7.76 -17.77 -11.39
CA TYR A 179 -7.48 -18.44 -10.12
C TYR A 179 -8.57 -18.14 -9.08
N MET A 180 -8.86 -19.15 -8.27
CA MET A 180 -9.68 -18.99 -7.07
C MET A 180 -8.97 -18.06 -6.09
N ASN A 181 -9.73 -17.38 -5.23
CA ASN A 181 -9.16 -16.38 -4.34
C ASN A 181 -8.14 -17.00 -3.37
N ASP A 182 -8.40 -18.19 -2.84
CA ASP A 182 -7.51 -18.94 -1.94
C ASP A 182 -6.13 -19.22 -2.54
N ALA A 183 -6.03 -19.40 -3.86
CA ALA A 183 -4.78 -19.53 -4.60
C ALA A 183 -3.95 -18.24 -4.63
N LEU A 184 -4.51 -17.11 -4.18
CA LEU A 184 -3.89 -15.79 -4.20
C LEU A 184 -3.76 -15.21 -2.79
N MET A 185 -2.68 -14.49 -2.54
CA MET A 185 -2.47 -13.81 -1.26
C MET A 185 -1.76 -12.47 -1.39
N THR A 186 -2.11 -11.53 -0.51
CA THR A 186 -1.49 -10.22 -0.46
C THR A 186 -0.22 -10.25 0.40
N LEU A 187 0.89 -9.79 -0.18
CA LEU A 187 2.18 -9.65 0.51
C LEU A 187 2.80 -8.29 0.21
N CYS A 188 3.54 -7.72 1.17
CA CYS A 188 4.45 -6.62 0.86
C CYS A 188 5.70 -7.13 0.13
N TRP A 189 6.45 -6.22 -0.49
CA TRP A 189 7.68 -6.55 -1.21
C TRP A 189 8.64 -7.43 -0.40
N SER A 190 8.97 -7.04 0.84
CA SER A 190 9.95 -7.76 1.66
C SER A 190 9.48 -9.16 2.05
N CYS A 191 8.21 -9.33 2.43
CA CYS A 191 7.65 -10.65 2.72
C CYS A 191 7.51 -11.52 1.47
N HIS A 192 7.22 -10.92 0.31
CA HIS A 192 7.14 -11.65 -0.95
C HIS A 192 8.51 -12.17 -1.39
N GLU A 193 9.55 -11.35 -1.27
CA GLU A 193 10.93 -11.77 -1.55
C GLU A 193 11.41 -12.85 -0.58
N GLU A 194 11.12 -12.69 0.73
CA GLU A 194 11.45 -13.67 1.76
C GLU A 194 10.76 -15.01 1.50
N LEU A 195 9.49 -15.01 1.06
CA LEU A 195 8.80 -16.23 0.67
C LEU A 195 9.54 -16.95 -0.46
N HIS A 196 9.92 -16.26 -1.53
CA HIS A 196 10.66 -16.87 -2.65
C HIS A 196 12.09 -17.29 -2.33
N LYS A 197 12.70 -16.72 -1.28
CA LYS A 197 14.01 -17.16 -0.80
C LYS A 197 13.93 -18.48 -0.03
N ASN A 198 12.80 -18.75 0.63
CA ASN A 198 12.63 -19.91 1.50
C ASN A 198 11.81 -21.04 0.87
N GLU A 199 10.95 -20.70 -0.10
CA GLU A 199 9.98 -21.62 -0.70
C GLU A 199 9.94 -21.47 -2.22
N LYS A 200 9.67 -22.56 -2.93
CA LYS A 200 9.35 -22.53 -4.36
C LYS A 200 7.86 -22.63 -4.57
N VAL A 201 7.38 -22.10 -5.70
CA VAL A 201 5.96 -22.11 -6.03
C VAL A 201 5.64 -23.33 -6.90
N PRO A 202 4.71 -24.21 -6.48
CA PRO A 202 4.31 -25.37 -7.26
C PRO A 202 3.79 -25.00 -8.65
N TYR A 203 4.11 -25.85 -9.62
CA TYR A 203 3.62 -25.80 -10.98
C TYR A 203 2.78 -27.05 -11.27
N LEU A 204 1.54 -26.82 -11.68
CA LEU A 204 0.53 -27.84 -11.89
C LEU A 204 0.23 -28.01 -13.39
N ASP A 205 -0.13 -29.23 -13.78
CA ASP A 205 -0.68 -29.50 -15.11
C ASP A 205 -2.12 -28.99 -15.29
N GLU A 206 -2.75 -29.29 -16.43
CA GLU A 206 -4.09 -28.79 -16.75
C GLU A 206 -5.15 -29.38 -15.81
N GLU A 207 -4.91 -30.58 -15.29
CA GLU A 207 -5.75 -31.34 -14.36
C GLU A 207 -5.54 -30.94 -12.89
N GLY A 208 -4.54 -30.09 -12.61
CA GLY A 208 -4.23 -29.59 -11.26
C GLY A 208 -3.29 -30.50 -10.46
N LYS A 209 -2.63 -31.47 -11.11
CA LYS A 209 -1.61 -32.30 -10.48
C LYS A 209 -0.27 -31.58 -10.51
N GLU A 210 0.45 -31.58 -9.38
CA GLU A 210 1.79 -31.01 -9.29
C GLU A 210 2.77 -31.79 -10.18
N ILE A 211 3.46 -31.07 -11.05
CA ILE A 211 4.44 -31.62 -11.98
C ILE A 211 5.86 -31.14 -11.70
N ASP A 212 6.03 -29.94 -11.15
CA ASP A 212 7.32 -29.38 -10.78
C ASP A 212 7.13 -28.15 -9.87
N ASN A 213 8.22 -27.44 -9.56
CA ASN A 213 8.23 -26.15 -8.89
C ASN A 213 8.88 -25.08 -9.79
N LEU A 214 8.29 -23.89 -9.86
CA LEU A 214 8.83 -22.80 -10.66
C LEU A 214 10.15 -22.26 -10.09
N THR A 215 11.05 -21.89 -10.99
CA THR A 215 12.35 -21.32 -10.66
C THR A 215 12.25 -19.79 -10.69
N PRO A 216 12.35 -19.11 -9.54
CA PRO A 216 12.30 -17.65 -9.51
C PRO A 216 13.49 -17.07 -10.27
N CYS A 217 13.28 -15.93 -10.93
CA CYS A 217 14.34 -15.20 -11.60
C CYS A 217 15.44 -14.84 -10.58
N PRO A 218 16.72 -15.15 -10.86
CA PRO A 218 17.81 -15.01 -9.89
C PRO A 218 18.11 -13.54 -9.53
N LYS A 219 17.66 -12.58 -10.34
CA LYS A 219 17.85 -11.15 -10.05
C LYS A 219 16.74 -10.51 -9.23
N CYS A 220 15.49 -10.78 -9.57
CA CYS A 220 14.36 -10.18 -8.86
C CYS A 220 13.72 -11.12 -7.84
N TYR A 221 14.24 -12.34 -7.69
CA TYR A 221 13.76 -13.36 -6.76
C TYR A 221 12.24 -13.59 -6.87
N GLY A 222 11.72 -13.68 -8.10
CA GLY A 222 10.28 -13.90 -8.34
C GLY A 222 9.40 -12.65 -8.27
N ALA A 223 9.97 -11.47 -8.00
CA ALA A 223 9.16 -10.27 -7.83
C ALA A 223 8.81 -9.55 -9.14
N GLY A 224 9.66 -9.70 -10.18
CA GLY A 224 9.44 -9.21 -11.54
C GLY A 224 9.69 -7.72 -11.77
N ARG A 225 9.87 -6.92 -10.71
CA ARG A 225 10.15 -5.48 -10.78
C ARG A 225 11.07 -5.05 -9.64
N PHE A 226 11.65 -3.86 -9.69
CA PHE A 226 12.43 -3.23 -8.62
C PHE A 226 11.85 -1.84 -8.35
N PRO A 227 11.27 -1.60 -7.16
CA PRO A 227 10.64 -0.32 -6.82
C PRO A 227 11.59 0.89 -6.98
N GLU A 228 12.88 0.71 -6.70
CA GLU A 228 13.91 1.75 -6.76
C GLU A 228 14.09 2.27 -8.20
N PHE A 229 13.88 1.40 -9.19
CA PHE A 229 14.01 1.70 -10.61
C PHE A 229 12.67 2.02 -11.28
N ARG A 230 11.60 2.35 -10.52
CA ARG A 230 10.28 2.68 -11.09
C ARG A 230 10.34 3.79 -12.16
N HIS A 231 11.31 4.69 -12.09
CA HIS A 231 11.52 5.75 -13.06
C HIS A 231 12.13 5.26 -14.39
N VAL A 232 12.67 4.04 -14.45
CA VAL A 232 13.20 3.39 -15.66
C VAL A 232 12.31 2.20 -16.01
N GLN A 233 11.59 2.28 -17.13
CA GLN A 233 10.68 1.20 -17.59
C GLN A 233 9.73 0.67 -16.50
N ASN A 234 9.24 1.56 -15.63
CA ASN A 234 8.35 1.22 -14.51
C ASN A 234 8.92 0.13 -13.56
N GLY A 235 10.26 0.08 -13.47
CA GLY A 235 11.02 -0.81 -12.61
C GLY A 235 11.03 -2.26 -13.07
N ILE A 236 10.65 -2.58 -14.32
CA ILE A 236 10.64 -3.97 -14.78
C ILE A 236 12.01 -4.62 -14.62
N CYS A 237 12.06 -5.84 -14.09
CA CYS A 237 13.30 -6.62 -14.03
C CYS A 237 13.74 -6.94 -15.46
N PHE A 238 14.88 -6.41 -15.89
CA PHE A 238 15.37 -6.58 -17.26
C PHE A 238 15.73 -8.04 -17.60
N ASP A 239 16.16 -8.82 -16.61
CA ASP A 239 16.54 -10.21 -16.81
C ASP A 239 15.33 -11.10 -17.13
N CYS A 240 14.22 -10.99 -16.38
CA CYS A 240 13.01 -11.78 -16.65
C CYS A 240 11.93 -11.01 -17.42
N LYS A 241 12.17 -9.74 -17.79
CA LYS A 241 11.18 -8.84 -18.43
C LYS A 241 9.83 -8.78 -17.70
N GLY A 242 9.84 -8.95 -16.38
CA GLY A 242 8.64 -8.97 -15.55
C GLY A 242 7.90 -10.31 -15.47
N ALA A 243 8.42 -11.37 -16.10
CA ALA A 243 7.84 -12.71 -16.08
C ALA A 243 7.97 -13.42 -14.72
N LYS A 244 8.84 -12.93 -13.83
CA LYS A 244 9.11 -13.41 -12.46
C LYS A 244 9.83 -14.76 -12.37
N TYR A 245 9.46 -15.71 -13.21
CA TYR A 245 10.02 -17.07 -13.24
C TYR A 245 10.70 -17.36 -14.56
N ILE A 246 11.75 -18.18 -14.54
CA ILE A 246 12.56 -18.50 -15.72
C ILE A 246 11.71 -19.20 -16.78
N GLU A 247 10.76 -20.03 -16.34
CA GLU A 247 9.85 -20.81 -17.19
C GLU A 247 8.85 -19.93 -17.97
N PHE A 248 8.73 -18.64 -17.63
CA PHE A 248 7.82 -17.69 -18.28
C PHE A 248 8.53 -16.64 -19.15
N VAL A 249 9.87 -16.68 -19.26
CA VAL A 249 10.70 -15.74 -20.04
C VAL A 249 10.76 -16.13 -21.52
#